data_AF-A0A969VU31-F1
#
_entry.id   AF-A0A969VU31-F1
#
_cell.length_a   1.000
_cell.length_b   1.000
_cell.length_c   1.000
_cell.angle_alpha   90.00
_cell.angle_beta   90.00
_cell.angle_gamma   90.00
#
_symmetry.space_group_name_H-M   'P 1'
#
loop_
_entity.id
_entity.type
_entity.pdbx_description
1 polymer ?
#
loop_
_entity_poly.entity_id
_entity_poly.type
_entity_poly.pdbx_seq_one_letter_code
_entity_poly.pdbx_strand_id
1 'polypeptide(L)'
;MERTIDRFYLHILSSKDLIRSDCKEKNLEISLEKKPTIDLCKLFYKEIGKDFFWRDRLKWSDGDWTNYISQDFFKLYILKSNNKLAGYYELLYNPANPSMEIAYFGIFKEFFGKGIGGYLLTDAILNSFKEKINKVWV
;
A
#
# COMPACT_ATOMS: atom_id res chain seq x y z
N MET A 1 18.74 -30.15 4.12
CA MET A 1 17.60 -29.94 5.02
C MET A 1 16.60 -29.09 4.26
N GLU A 2 15.55 -29.70 3.72
CA GLU A 2 14.50 -28.96 3.00
C GLU A 2 13.62 -28.26 4.02
N ARG A 3 13.45 -26.94 3.87
CA ARG A 3 12.62 -26.13 4.76
C ARG A 3 11.34 -25.77 4.01
N THR A 4 10.23 -26.34 4.44
CA THR A 4 8.90 -25.96 3.94
C THR A 4 8.58 -24.55 4.47
N ILE A 5 8.11 -23.68 3.58
CA ILE A 5 7.70 -22.31 3.91
C ILE A 5 6.24 -22.15 3.47
N ASP A 6 5.34 -22.00 4.43
CA ASP A 6 3.96 -21.64 4.16
C ASP A 6 3.84 -20.12 3.99
N ARG A 7 3.06 -19.69 3.00
CA ARG A 7 2.80 -18.27 2.71
C ARG A 7 1.31 -18.06 2.57
N PHE A 8 0.82 -17.05 3.28
CA PHE A 8 -0.57 -16.61 3.23
C PHE A 8 -0.64 -15.25 2.56
N TYR A 9 -1.69 -15.05 1.78
CA TYR A 9 -1.91 -13.85 0.98
C TYR A 9 -3.30 -13.30 1.29
N LEU A 10 -3.46 -11.98 1.22
CA LEU A 10 -4.76 -11.35 1.36
C LEU A 10 -5.58 -11.67 0.10
N HIS A 11 -6.82 -12.10 0.30
CA HIS A 11 -7.77 -12.29 -0.78
C HIS A 11 -9.17 -11.96 -0.28
N ILE A 12 -9.68 -10.78 -0.66
CA ILE A 12 -11.00 -10.29 -0.25
C ILE A 12 -11.87 -10.13 -1.49
N LEU A 13 -13.05 -10.75 -1.49
CA LEU A 13 -14.01 -10.73 -2.60
C LEU A 13 -15.08 -9.66 -2.43
N SER A 14 -15.35 -9.23 -1.20
CA SER A 14 -16.29 -8.16 -0.91
C SER A 14 -15.81 -7.25 0.22
N SER A 15 -16.14 -5.96 0.13
CA SER A 15 -15.96 -5.01 1.23
C SER A 15 -16.74 -5.39 2.50
N LYS A 16 -17.74 -6.28 2.39
CA LYS A 16 -18.50 -6.83 3.52
C LYS A 16 -17.70 -7.86 4.33
N ASP A 17 -16.72 -8.51 3.71
CA ASP A 17 -15.88 -9.51 4.38
C ASP A 17 -14.76 -8.85 5.21
N LEU A 18 -14.60 -7.53 5.07
CA LEU A 18 -13.60 -6.75 5.79
C LEU A 18 -14.02 -6.52 7.24
N ILE A 19 -13.26 -7.14 8.16
CA ILE A 19 -13.26 -6.73 9.56
C ILE A 19 -12.42 -5.45 9.66
N ARG A 20 -13.10 -4.32 9.89
CA ARG A 20 -12.46 -3.01 9.96
C ARG A 20 -11.60 -2.91 11.22
N SER A 21 -10.46 -2.26 11.08
CA SER A 21 -9.63 -1.86 12.21
C SER A 21 -9.72 -0.36 12.39
N ASP A 22 -10.29 0.07 13.51
CA ASP A 22 -10.24 1.47 13.91
C ASP A 22 -8.89 1.80 14.54
N CYS A 23 -8.51 3.08 14.49
CA CYS A 23 -7.35 3.60 15.19
C CYS A 23 -7.78 4.69 16.17
N LYS A 24 -7.21 4.66 17.39
CA LYS A 24 -7.50 5.65 18.44
C LYS A 24 -6.64 6.92 18.30
N GLU A 25 -5.63 6.90 17.45
CA GLU A 25 -4.78 8.05 17.18
C GLU A 25 -5.59 9.16 16.51
N LYS A 26 -5.35 10.39 16.94
CA LYS A 26 -5.99 11.58 16.38
C LYS A 26 -5.16 12.14 15.23
N ASN A 27 -5.79 12.95 14.39
CA ASN A 27 -5.15 13.69 13.30
C ASN A 27 -4.45 12.76 12.28
N LEU A 28 -5.09 11.65 11.96
CA LEU A 28 -4.71 10.80 10.83
C LEU A 28 -5.44 11.28 9.57
N GLU A 29 -4.69 11.49 8.50
CA GLU A 29 -5.22 11.87 7.20
C GLU A 29 -4.67 10.90 6.15
N ILE A 30 -5.56 10.27 5.38
CA ILE A 30 -5.19 9.49 4.21
C ILE A 30 -5.69 10.22 2.98
N SER A 31 -4.81 10.45 2.01
CA SER A 31 -5.17 11.11 0.76
C SER A 31 -4.47 10.50 -0.44
N LEU A 32 -5.14 10.57 -1.59
CA LEU A 32 -4.59 10.20 -2.88
C LEU A 32 -3.56 11.26 -3.31
N GLU A 33 -2.35 10.82 -3.62
CA GLU A 33 -1.33 11.68 -4.24
C GLU A 33 -1.64 11.81 -5.73
N LYS A 34 -2.04 13.02 -6.14
CA LYS A 34 -2.45 13.30 -7.53
C LYS A 34 -1.27 13.38 -8.48
N LYS A 35 -0.07 13.68 -7.97
CA LYS A 35 1.15 13.83 -8.76
C LYS A 35 2.29 13.08 -8.05
N PRO A 36 2.27 11.74 -8.05
CA PRO A 36 3.33 10.95 -7.43
C PRO A 36 4.67 11.29 -8.10
N THR A 37 5.72 11.40 -7.29
CA THR A 37 7.09 11.58 -7.78
C THR A 37 7.89 10.30 -7.57
N ILE A 38 8.90 10.08 -8.42
CA ILE A 38 9.80 8.93 -8.27
C ILE A 38 10.52 8.97 -6.92
N ASP A 39 10.92 10.16 -6.45
CA ASP A 39 11.64 10.33 -5.18
C ASP A 39 10.77 9.96 -3.99
N LEU A 40 9.48 10.29 -4.03
CA LEU A 40 8.55 9.94 -2.97
C LEU A 40 8.30 8.43 -2.91
N CYS A 41 8.10 7.78 -4.06
CA CYS A 41 7.92 6.32 -4.12
C CYS A 41 9.18 5.59 -3.65
N LYS A 42 10.36 6.05 -4.10
CA LYS A 42 11.66 5.52 -3.64
C LYS A 42 11.87 5.70 -2.15
N LEU A 43 11.52 6.87 -1.59
CA LEU A 43 11.63 7.15 -0.16
C LEU A 43 10.82 6.14 0.64
N PHE A 44 9.54 5.98 0.31
CA PHE A 44 8.67 5.04 1.01
C PHE A 44 9.15 3.60 0.87
N TYR A 45 9.41 3.14 -0.36
CA TYR A 45 9.88 1.78 -0.63
C TYR A 45 11.16 1.47 0.15
N LYS A 46 12.13 2.39 0.15
CA LYS A 46 13.41 2.20 0.84
C LYS A 46 13.26 2.26 2.35
N GLU A 47 12.65 3.30 2.89
CA GLU A 47 12.66 3.55 4.34
C GLU A 47 11.73 2.61 5.10
N ILE A 48 10.59 2.24 4.53
CA ILE A 48 9.67 1.27 5.12
C ILE A 48 10.15 -0.15 4.82
N GLY A 49 10.53 -0.42 3.57
CA GLY A 49 10.92 -1.77 3.12
C GLY A 49 12.26 -2.29 3.63
N LYS A 50 13.17 -1.42 4.11
CA LYS A 50 14.51 -1.84 4.59
C LYS A 50 14.45 -2.90 5.69
N ASP A 51 13.48 -2.79 6.61
CA ASP A 51 13.30 -3.72 7.73
C ASP A 51 12.61 -5.02 7.29
N PHE A 52 12.02 -5.05 6.08
CA PHE A 52 11.30 -6.19 5.49
C PHE A 52 12.03 -6.81 4.29
N PHE A 53 13.30 -6.44 4.07
CA PHE A 53 14.14 -6.95 2.99
C PHE A 53 13.58 -6.73 1.57
N TRP A 54 12.85 -5.65 1.35
CA TRP A 54 12.47 -5.23 0.01
C TRP A 54 13.73 -4.87 -0.80
N ARG A 55 13.95 -5.57 -1.91
CA ARG A 55 15.19 -5.47 -2.71
C ARG A 55 14.94 -5.40 -4.21
N ASP A 56 13.78 -5.82 -4.65
CA ASP A 56 13.35 -5.97 -6.03
C ASP A 56 13.40 -4.65 -6.83
N ARG A 57 13.00 -3.52 -6.24
CA ARG A 57 13.02 -2.20 -6.91
C ARG A 57 14.24 -1.35 -6.60
N LEU A 58 15.17 -1.83 -5.76
CA LEU A 58 16.41 -1.08 -5.47
C LEU A 58 17.33 -0.95 -6.70
N LYS A 59 17.15 -1.82 -7.69
CA LYS A 59 17.92 -1.81 -8.95
C LYS A 59 17.23 -1.05 -10.09
N TRP A 60 15.99 -0.60 -9.87
CA TRP A 60 15.24 0.13 -10.90
C TRP A 60 15.90 1.45 -11.22
N SER A 61 15.99 1.76 -12.52
CA SER A 61 16.38 3.06 -13.00
C SER A 61 15.26 4.09 -12.79
N ASP A 62 15.60 5.37 -12.93
CA ASP A 62 14.60 6.44 -12.90
C ASP A 62 13.56 6.28 -14.02
N GLY A 63 13.96 5.70 -15.16
CA GLY A 63 13.07 5.35 -16.26
C GLY A 63 12.08 4.26 -15.88
N ASP A 64 12.52 3.22 -15.18
CA ASP A 64 11.64 2.15 -14.69
C ASP A 64 10.60 2.68 -13.70
N TRP A 65 11.04 3.52 -12.75
CA TRP A 65 10.14 4.20 -11.81
C TRP A 65 9.15 5.11 -12.52
N THR A 66 9.61 5.90 -13.48
CA THR A 66 8.76 6.81 -14.26
C THR A 66 7.71 6.03 -15.02
N ASN A 67 8.09 4.95 -15.70
CA ASN A 67 7.17 4.09 -16.44
C ASN A 67 6.15 3.43 -15.49
N TYR A 68 6.57 3.04 -14.29
CA TYR A 68 5.69 2.43 -13.30
C TYR A 68 4.63 3.40 -12.77
N ILE A 69 5.03 4.58 -12.29
CA ILE A 69 4.10 5.53 -11.66
C ILE A 69 3.22 6.28 -12.67
N SER A 70 3.59 6.27 -13.95
CA SER A 70 2.83 6.92 -15.04
C SER A 70 1.70 6.05 -15.58
N GLN A 71 1.53 4.83 -15.09
CA GLN A 71 0.43 3.97 -15.52
C GLN A 71 -0.89 4.52 -14.97
N ASP A 72 -1.92 4.59 -15.81
CA ASP A 72 -3.27 5.05 -15.41
C ASP A 72 -3.89 4.19 -14.29
N PHE A 73 -3.38 2.97 -14.12
CA PHE A 73 -3.83 2.00 -13.14
C PHE A 73 -3.09 2.08 -11.80
N PHE A 74 -2.06 2.92 -11.70
CA PHE A 74 -1.29 3.14 -10.48
C PHE A 74 -1.92 4.25 -9.62
N LYS A 75 -2.10 3.97 -8.33
CA LYS A 75 -2.51 4.98 -7.36
C LYS A 75 -1.64 4.92 -6.12
N LEU A 76 -1.12 6.08 -5.72
CA LEU A 76 -0.37 6.25 -4.48
C LEU A 76 -1.25 6.93 -3.43
N TYR A 77 -1.41 6.31 -2.27
CA TYR A 77 -2.06 6.93 -1.13
C TYR A 77 -1.06 7.13 0.00
N ILE A 78 -1.16 8.28 0.66
CA ILE A 78 -0.25 8.70 1.71
C ILE A 78 -1.04 8.86 2.99
N LEU A 79 -0.54 8.26 4.06
CA LEU A 79 -0.99 8.50 5.42
C LEU A 79 -0.10 9.55 6.06
N LYS A 80 -0.72 10.59 6.62
CA LYS A 80 -0.09 11.56 7.52
C LYS A 80 -0.66 11.43 8.94
N SER A 81 0.20 11.61 9.92
CA SER A 81 -0.16 11.77 11.33
C SER A 81 0.41 13.09 11.83
N ASN A 82 -0.45 14.02 12.28
CA ASN A 82 -0.04 15.36 12.72
C ASN A 82 0.87 16.06 11.69
N ASN A 83 0.47 16.04 10.41
CA ASN A 83 1.21 16.57 9.25
C ASN A 83 2.56 15.90 8.93
N LYS A 84 2.94 14.83 9.63
CA LYS A 84 4.13 14.02 9.33
C LYS A 84 3.76 12.81 8.49
N LEU A 85 4.62 12.41 7.55
CA LEU A 85 4.45 11.16 6.80
C LEU A 85 4.48 9.98 7.77
N ALA A 86 3.43 9.18 7.77
CA ALA A 86 3.29 8.04 8.67
C ALA A 86 3.28 6.70 7.93
N GLY A 87 2.86 6.68 6.67
CA GLY A 87 2.88 5.49 5.84
C GLY A 87 2.29 5.72 4.47
N TYR A 88 2.17 4.65 3.71
CA TYR A 88 1.64 4.68 2.35
C TYR A 88 1.09 3.33 1.91
N TYR A 89 0.35 3.35 0.82
CA TYR A 89 0.10 2.16 0.03
C TYR A 89 0.00 2.49 -1.47
N GLU A 90 0.39 1.52 -2.28
CA GLU A 90 0.29 1.54 -3.74
C GLU A 90 -0.83 0.59 -4.16
N LEU A 91 -1.76 1.07 -5.00
CA LEU A 91 -2.77 0.24 -5.63
C LEU A 91 -2.48 0.12 -7.13
N LEU A 92 -2.60 -1.11 -7.65
CA LEU A 92 -2.54 -1.41 -9.08
C LEU A 92 -3.87 -2.04 -9.52
N TYR A 93 -4.60 -1.32 -10.37
CA TYR A 93 -5.82 -1.84 -10.97
C TYR A 93 -5.51 -2.74 -12.17
N ASN A 94 -6.11 -3.92 -12.22
CA ASN A 94 -6.05 -4.78 -13.40
C ASN A 94 -7.37 -4.70 -14.17
N PRO A 95 -7.42 -4.04 -15.35
CA PRO A 95 -8.64 -3.94 -16.15
C PRO A 95 -9.02 -5.25 -16.85
N ALA A 96 -8.04 -6.11 -17.17
CA ALA A 96 -8.30 -7.38 -17.85
C ALA A 96 -8.96 -8.41 -16.92
N ASN A 97 -8.67 -8.30 -15.62
CA ASN A 97 -9.34 -9.06 -14.56
C ASN A 97 -9.67 -8.09 -13.43
N PRO A 98 -10.89 -7.50 -13.40
CA PRO A 98 -11.29 -6.41 -12.51
C PRO A 98 -10.92 -6.67 -11.05
N SER A 99 -9.71 -6.26 -10.67
CA SER A 99 -9.10 -6.56 -9.38
C SER A 99 -8.12 -5.47 -9.01
N MET A 100 -7.90 -5.31 -7.71
CA MET A 100 -6.93 -4.38 -7.17
C MET A 100 -5.86 -5.14 -6.41
N GLU A 101 -4.60 -4.90 -6.77
CA GLU A 101 -3.44 -5.35 -6.00
C GLU A 101 -3.00 -4.22 -5.06
N ILE A 102 -2.75 -4.53 -3.80
CA ILE A 102 -2.03 -3.62 -2.89
C ILE A 102 -0.53 -3.94 -3.03
N ALA A 103 0.11 -3.40 -4.06
CA ALA A 103 1.46 -3.80 -4.45
C ALA A 103 2.50 -3.54 -3.35
N TYR A 104 2.39 -2.39 -2.68
CA TYR A 104 3.22 -2.05 -1.52
C TYR A 104 2.39 -1.38 -0.46
N PHE A 105 2.73 -1.67 0.78
CA PHE A 105 2.00 -1.20 1.94
C PHE A 105 2.94 -1.11 3.13
N GLY A 106 2.86 -0.02 3.88
CA GLY A 106 3.46 0.01 5.20
C GLY A 106 3.46 1.38 5.85
N ILE A 107 3.95 1.39 7.09
CA ILE A 107 4.07 2.59 7.93
C ILE A 107 5.51 2.70 8.43
N PHE A 108 5.95 3.92 8.75
CA PHE A 108 7.25 4.10 9.39
C PHE A 108 7.26 3.48 10.79
N LYS A 109 8.43 2.96 11.19
CA LYS A 109 8.62 2.23 12.44
C LYS A 109 8.18 3.00 13.69
N GLU A 110 8.33 4.32 13.70
CA GLU A 110 7.91 5.21 14.79
C GLU A 110 6.38 5.25 15.03
N PHE A 111 5.59 4.71 14.09
CA PHE A 111 4.13 4.59 14.18
C PHE A 111 3.65 3.17 14.54
N PHE A 112 4.56 2.23 14.80
CA PHE A 112 4.21 0.87 15.19
C PHE A 112 3.53 0.83 16.57
N GLY A 113 2.69 -0.19 16.80
CA GLY A 113 2.01 -0.42 18.09
C GLY A 113 0.79 0.48 18.36
N LYS A 114 0.44 1.38 17.42
CA LYS A 114 -0.65 2.36 17.59
C LYS A 114 -1.96 1.99 16.86
N GLY A 115 -2.04 0.81 16.25
CA GLY A 115 -3.18 0.38 15.42
C GLY A 115 -3.27 1.08 14.06
N ILE A 116 -2.31 1.96 13.73
CA ILE A 116 -2.30 2.74 12.48
C ILE A 116 -2.24 1.84 11.23
N GLY A 117 -1.48 0.74 11.27
CA GLY A 117 -1.37 -0.18 10.14
C GLY A 117 -2.71 -0.82 9.78
N GLY A 118 -3.48 -1.30 10.77
CA GLY A 118 -4.80 -1.87 10.52
C GLY A 118 -5.78 -0.84 9.94
N TYR A 119 -5.73 0.38 10.44
CA TYR A 119 -6.52 1.50 9.90
C TYR A 119 -6.15 1.82 8.45
N LEU A 120 -4.85 1.89 8.14
CA LEU A 120 -4.37 2.13 6.77
C LEU A 120 -4.79 1.01 5.81
N LEU A 121 -4.71 -0.26 6.24
CA LEU A 121 -5.12 -1.40 5.43
C LEU A 121 -6.63 -1.41 5.19
N THR A 122 -7.41 -1.05 6.21
CA THR A 122 -8.87 -0.89 6.10
C THR A 122 -9.21 0.14 5.03
N ASP A 123 -8.54 1.30 5.06
CA ASP A 123 -8.72 2.34 4.06
C ASP A 123 -8.30 1.90 2.65
N ALA A 124 -7.16 1.21 2.50
CA ALA A 124 -6.70 0.67 1.22
C ALA A 124 -7.72 -0.28 0.58
N ILE A 125 -8.28 -1.20 1.36
CA ILE A 125 -9.29 -2.16 0.88
C ILE A 125 -10.60 -1.44 0.53
N LEU A 126 -11.06 -0.53 1.38
CA LEU A 126 -12.28 0.24 1.11
C LEU A 126 -12.14 1.14 -0.12
N ASN A 127 -11.00 1.80 -0.30
CA ASN A 127 -10.70 2.59 -1.50
C ASN A 127 -10.63 1.73 -2.76
N SER A 128 -10.09 0.51 -2.65
CA SER A 128 -10.05 -0.43 -3.77
C SER A 128 -11.46 -0.78 -4.26
N PHE A 129 -12.39 -1.09 -3.34
CA PHE A 129 -13.78 -1.42 -3.69
C PHE A 129 -14.65 -0.22 -4.12
N LYS A 130 -14.12 1.02 -4.13
CA LYS A 130 -14.79 2.15 -4.80
C LYS A 130 -14.75 1.99 -6.32
N GLU A 131 -13.73 1.29 -6.82
CA GLU A 131 -13.69 0.84 -8.21
C GLU A 131 -14.58 -0.40 -8.38
N LYS A 132 -15.14 -0.59 -9.57
CA LYS A 132 -16.00 -1.76 -9.88
C LYS A 132 -15.14 -3.03 -10.07
N ILE A 133 -14.58 -3.54 -8.97
CA ILE A 133 -13.70 -4.71 -8.92
C ILE A 133 -14.37 -5.90 -8.23
N ASN A 134 -13.84 -7.09 -8.50
CA ASN A 134 -14.30 -8.36 -7.94
C ASN A 134 -13.42 -8.87 -6.80
N LYS A 135 -12.19 -8.35 -6.65
CA LYS A 135 -11.28 -8.76 -5.58
C LYS A 135 -10.20 -7.72 -5.25
N VAL A 136 -9.73 -7.77 -4.00
CA VAL A 136 -8.52 -7.09 -3.51
C VAL A 136 -7.53 -8.14 -3.02
N TRP A 137 -6.24 -8.00 -3.35
CA TRP A 137 -5.22 -8.98 -2.99
C TRP A 137 -3.83 -8.37 -2.74
N VAL A 138 -2.96 -9.14 -2.07
CA VAL A 138 -1.49 -8.96 -1.98
C VAL A 138 -0.76 -10.25 -2.30
#